data_AF-A0A2V6XBT1-F1
#
_entry.id   AF-A0A2V6XBT1-F1
#
_cell.length_a   1.000
_cell.length_b   1.000
_cell.length_c   1.000
_cell.angle_alpha   90.00
_cell.angle_beta   90.00
_cell.angle_gamma   90.00
#
_symmetry.space_group_name_H-M   'P 1'
#
loop_
_entity.id
_entity.type
_entity.pdbx_description
1 polymer ?
#
loop_
_entity_poly.entity_id
_entity_poly.type
_entity_poly.pdbx_seq_one_letter_code
_entity_poly.pdbx_strand_id
1 'polypeptide(L)'
;MRTQFLTTPLWGVGSTGPYGHDGRSINLTEVILRHGGDAQDERDKFARLEDPYQGAVLDFLNTLILFPPDDTASNLNPGDRKTIGFPQFGHGSIKLTVLFNDPSDPE
;
A
#
# COMPACT_ATOMS: atom_id res chain seq x y z
N MET A 1 20.80 19.17 -9.18
CA MET A 1 20.56 17.75 -9.51
C MET A 1 20.88 16.91 -8.28
N ARG A 2 20.03 15.95 -7.92
CA ARG A 2 20.32 15.01 -6.85
C ARG A 2 21.28 13.95 -7.41
N THR A 3 22.46 13.81 -6.81
CA THR A 3 23.52 12.90 -7.28
C THR A 3 23.49 11.53 -6.59
N GLN A 4 22.64 11.39 -5.56
CA GLN A 4 22.50 10.19 -4.76
C GLN A 4 21.02 9.90 -4.51
N PHE A 5 20.70 8.62 -4.50
CA PHE A 5 19.39 8.11 -4.12
C PHE A 5 19.42 7.73 -2.65
N LEU A 6 18.33 8.01 -1.93
CA LEU A 6 18.14 7.56 -0.55
C LEU A 6 17.07 6.49 -0.54
N THR A 7 17.27 5.47 0.29
CA THR A 7 16.24 4.46 0.57
C THR A 7 15.01 5.14 1.15
N THR A 8 13.88 5.06 0.46
CA THR A 8 12.61 5.60 0.94
C THR A 8 12.03 4.68 2.01
N PRO A 9 11.30 5.22 2.99
CA PRO A 9 10.72 4.40 4.04
C PRO A 9 9.54 3.57 3.48
N LEU A 10 9.36 2.33 3.95
CA LEU A 10 8.44 1.36 3.34
C LEU A 10 7.01 1.34 3.89
N TRP A 11 6.71 2.06 4.97
CA TRP A 11 5.41 2.07 5.69
C TRP A 11 4.19 2.52 4.86
N GLY A 12 4.36 2.89 3.59
CA GLY A 12 3.28 3.17 2.65
C GLY A 12 3.42 2.48 1.30
N VAL A 13 4.43 1.62 1.13
CA VAL A 13 4.82 1.07 -0.17
C VAL A 13 3.71 0.22 -0.80
N GLY A 14 2.79 -0.36 -0.03
CA GLY A 14 1.65 -1.10 -0.58
C GLY A 14 0.61 -0.21 -1.27
N SER A 15 0.63 1.11 -1.07
CA SER A 15 -0.41 2.03 -1.54
C SER A 15 0.10 3.26 -2.32
N THR A 16 1.40 3.36 -2.60
CA THR A 16 2.03 4.57 -3.17
C THR A 16 2.72 4.34 -4.52
N GLY A 17 2.26 3.36 -5.30
CA GLY A 17 2.72 3.24 -6.69
C GLY A 17 2.43 4.50 -7.51
N PRO A 18 3.17 4.75 -8.61
CA PRO A 18 4.25 3.92 -9.15
C PRO A 18 5.58 4.08 -8.38
N TYR A 19 6.47 3.10 -8.55
CA TYR A 19 7.67 2.93 -7.75
C TYR A 19 8.97 3.28 -8.48
N GLY A 20 10.04 3.40 -7.68
CA GLY A 20 11.37 3.81 -8.12
C GLY A 20 11.50 5.33 -8.14
N HIS A 21 12.73 5.82 -8.07
CA HIS A 21 12.99 7.27 -8.08
C HIS A 21 12.57 7.96 -9.39
N ASP A 22 12.35 7.18 -10.44
CA ASP A 22 11.87 7.62 -11.76
C ASP A 22 10.36 7.38 -11.97
N GLY A 23 9.68 6.73 -11.02
CA GLY A 23 8.25 6.41 -11.09
C GLY A 23 7.86 5.48 -12.23
N ARG A 24 8.80 4.69 -12.78
CA ARG A 24 8.54 3.87 -13.97
C ARG A 24 8.05 2.45 -13.68
N SER A 25 8.18 1.96 -12.45
CA SER A 25 7.74 0.60 -12.11
C SER A 25 6.30 0.62 -11.62
N ILE A 26 5.42 -0.15 -12.25
CA ILE A 26 3.99 -0.12 -11.93
C ILE A 26 3.61 -1.05 -10.76
N ASN A 27 4.50 -1.97 -10.40
CA ASN A 27 4.30 -2.93 -9.30
C ASN A 27 5.59 -3.19 -8.51
N LEU A 28 5.45 -3.82 -7.34
CA LEU A 28 6.55 -4.11 -6.42
C LEU A 28 7.57 -5.09 -7.01
N THR A 29 7.12 -6.13 -7.71
CA THR A 29 8.02 -7.10 -8.35
C THR A 29 8.95 -6.42 -9.35
N GLU A 30 8.40 -5.59 -10.22
CA GLU A 30 9.16 -4.85 -11.23
C GLU A 30 10.19 -3.92 -10.57
N VAL A 31 9.78 -3.16 -9.55
CA VAL A 31 10.73 -2.26 -8.90
C VAL A 31 11.83 -3.04 -8.20
N ILE A 32 11.52 -4.11 -7.47
CA ILE A 32 12.51 -4.96 -6.78
C ILE A 32 13.52 -5.49 -7.81
N LEU A 33 13.07 -6.04 -8.93
CA LEU A 33 13.96 -6.59 -9.96
C LEU A 33 14.79 -5.53 -10.71
N ARG A 34 14.36 -4.26 -10.70
CA ARG A 34 15.12 -3.14 -11.27
C ARG A 34 16.16 -2.54 -10.31
N HIS A 35 16.19 -2.93 -9.03
CA HIS A 35 17.18 -2.44 -8.09
C HIS A 35 18.59 -2.96 -8.41
N GLY A 36 19.57 -2.11 -8.12
CA GLY A 36 21.00 -2.40 -8.23
C GLY A 36 21.79 -1.50 -7.30
N GLY A 37 23.11 -1.39 -7.50
CA GLY A 37 23.99 -0.67 -6.56
C GLY A 37 23.93 -1.32 -5.18
N ASP A 38 23.67 -0.52 -4.15
CA ASP A 38 23.62 -1.00 -2.75
C ASP A 38 22.52 -2.04 -2.48
N ALA A 39 21.49 -2.14 -3.33
CA ALA A 39 20.39 -3.09 -3.20
C ALA A 39 20.53 -4.34 -4.10
N GLN A 40 21.67 -4.50 -4.77
CA GLN A 40 21.90 -5.59 -5.72
C GLN A 40 21.79 -6.98 -5.06
N ASP A 41 22.36 -7.14 -3.86
CA ASP A 41 22.34 -8.42 -3.14
C ASP A 41 20.93 -8.85 -2.74
N GLU A 42 20.10 -7.91 -2.26
CA GLU A 42 18.70 -8.14 -1.89
C GLU A 42 17.86 -8.46 -3.12
N ARG A 43 18.08 -7.75 -4.24
CA ARG A 43 17.43 -8.04 -5.52
C ARG A 43 17.74 -9.47 -5.98
N ASP A 44 19.02 -9.87 -5.93
CA ASP A 44 19.44 -11.20 -6.36
C ASP A 44 18.94 -12.31 -5.42
N LYS A 45 18.84 -12.05 -4.11
CA LYS A 45 18.20 -12.96 -3.15
C LYS A 45 16.73 -13.14 -3.49
N PHE A 46 15.99 -12.05 -3.73
CA PHE A 46 14.58 -12.11 -4.12
C PHE A 46 14.38 -12.91 -5.42
N ALA A 47 15.19 -12.63 -6.45
CA ALA A 47 15.10 -13.33 -7.74
C ALA A 47 15.40 -14.84 -7.65
N ARG A 48 16.12 -15.29 -6.61
CA ARG A 48 16.42 -16.70 -6.35
C ARG A 48 15.40 -17.41 -5.46
N LEU A 49 14.47 -16.68 -4.85
CA LEU A 49 13.39 -17.29 -4.07
C LEU A 49 12.46 -18.09 -5.00
N GLU A 50 11.97 -19.22 -4.51
CA GLU A 50 10.84 -19.91 -5.15
C GLU A 50 9.57 -19.04 -5.03
N ASP A 51 8.65 -19.20 -5.97
CA ASP A 51 7.40 -18.45 -6.07
C ASP A 51 6.64 -18.24 -4.75
N PRO A 52 6.44 -19.25 -3.87
CA PRO A 52 5.72 -19.02 -2.60
C PRO A 52 6.45 -18.03 -1.68
N TYR A 53 7.77 -18.00 -1.69
CA TYR A 53 8.55 -17.09 -0.87
C TYR A 53 8.62 -15.69 -1.47
N GLN A 54 8.66 -15.57 -2.81
CA GLN A 54 8.48 -14.27 -3.45
C GLN A 54 7.11 -13.69 -3.10
N GLY A 55 6.06 -14.51 -3.20
CA GLY A 55 4.69 -14.15 -2.81
C GLY A 55 4.61 -13.64 -1.38
N ALA A 56 5.20 -14.35 -0.42
CA ALA A 56 5.20 -13.95 0.99
C ALA A 56 5.86 -12.56 1.22
N VAL A 57 6.95 -12.25 0.51
CA VAL A 57 7.58 -10.91 0.58
C VAL A 57 6.66 -9.84 0.01
N LEU A 58 6.05 -10.10 -1.15
CA LEU A 58 5.12 -9.16 -1.79
C LEU A 58 3.88 -8.93 -0.93
N ASP A 59 3.32 -9.99 -0.35
CA ASP A 59 2.17 -9.91 0.56
C ASP A 59 2.50 -9.08 1.79
N PHE A 60 3.66 -9.30 2.40
CA PHE A 60 4.12 -8.48 3.52
C PHE A 60 4.24 -7.00 3.12
N LEU A 61 4.89 -6.68 1.99
CA LEU A 61 5.01 -5.30 1.52
C LEU A 61 3.66 -4.65 1.21
N ASN A 62 2.69 -5.42 0.69
CA ASN A 62 1.33 -4.97 0.44
C ASN A 62 0.54 -4.67 1.74
N THR A 63 0.99 -5.15 2.90
CA THR A 63 0.41 -4.75 4.20
C THR A 63 0.87 -3.36 4.67
N LEU A 64 1.95 -2.82 4.09
CA LEU A 64 2.53 -1.54 4.49
C LEU A 64 1.84 -0.39 3.74
N ILE A 65 0.62 -0.05 4.16
CA ILE A 65 -0.22 1.00 3.55
C ILE A 65 -0.39 2.21 4.48
N LEU A 66 -0.54 3.40 3.90
CA LEU A 66 -0.71 4.63 4.68
C LEU A 66 -2.10 4.75 5.31
N PHE A 67 -3.12 4.40 4.52
CA PHE A 67 -4.52 4.41 4.93
C PHE A 67 -5.17 3.13 4.44
N PRO A 68 -5.62 2.23 5.34
CA PRO A 68 -6.42 1.10 4.91
C PRO A 68 -7.73 1.55 4.26
N PRO A 69 -8.36 0.72 3.41
CA PRO A 69 -9.61 1.07 2.75
C PRO A 69 -10.71 1.51 3.73
N ASP A 70 -10.75 0.92 4.91
CA ASP A 70 -11.70 1.29 5.96
C ASP A 70 -11.31 2.57 6.73
N ASP A 71 -10.08 3.06 6.58
CA ASP A 71 -9.63 4.36 7.12
C ASP A 71 -9.55 5.42 6.00
N THR A 72 -10.33 5.27 4.91
CA THR A 72 -10.45 6.33 3.90
C THR A 72 -10.88 7.64 4.57
N ALA A 73 -10.46 8.78 4.01
CA ALA A 73 -10.54 10.12 4.62
C ALA A 73 -11.94 10.61 5.07
N SER A 74 -12.97 9.79 4.90
CA SER A 74 -14.30 9.99 5.43
C SER A 74 -14.41 9.41 6.85
N ASN A 75 -14.62 10.27 7.85
CA ASN A 75 -14.94 9.86 9.22
C ASN A 75 -16.32 9.19 9.37
N LEU A 76 -17.01 8.92 8.25
CA LEU A 76 -18.37 8.39 8.22
C LEU A 76 -18.41 6.87 8.37
N ASN A 77 -17.25 6.20 8.25
CA ASN A 77 -17.10 4.78 8.51
C ASN A 77 -15.66 4.43 8.90
N PRO A 78 -15.17 4.86 10.09
CA PRO A 78 -13.83 4.50 10.53
C PRO A 78 -13.76 2.98 10.76
N GLY A 79 -12.80 2.32 10.10
CA GLY A 79 -12.57 0.89 10.28
C GLY A 79 -12.27 0.52 11.73
N ASP A 80 -12.74 -0.65 12.17
CA ASP A 80 -12.37 -1.21 13.47
C ASP A 80 -11.12 -2.09 13.33
N ARG A 81 -10.02 -1.59 13.91
CA ARG A 81 -8.68 -2.22 13.92
C ARG A 81 -8.63 -3.57 14.64
N LYS A 82 -9.65 -3.91 15.43
CA LYS A 82 -9.74 -5.17 16.17
C LYS A 82 -10.48 -6.27 15.41
N THR A 83 -11.04 -5.95 14.23
CA THR A 83 -11.77 -6.93 13.44
C THR A 83 -10.85 -7.98 12.86
N ILE A 84 -11.36 -9.21 12.75
CA ILE A 84 -10.65 -10.28 12.05
C ILE A 84 -10.50 -9.88 10.59
N GLY A 85 -9.27 -9.96 10.08
CA GLY A 85 -8.96 -9.56 8.71
C GLY A 85 -8.78 -8.05 8.51
N PHE A 86 -8.53 -7.28 9.58
CA PHE A 86 -8.07 -5.90 9.47
C PHE A 86 -6.62 -5.83 8.93
N PRO A 87 -6.31 -4.91 8.00
CA PRO A 87 -7.26 -4.04 7.30
C PRO A 87 -8.08 -4.81 6.27
N GLN A 88 -9.36 -4.47 6.10
CA GLN A 88 -10.17 -5.20 5.12
C GLN A 88 -9.70 -4.85 3.71
N PHE A 89 -9.45 -5.89 2.92
CA PHE A 89 -9.12 -5.75 1.50
C PHE A 89 -10.42 -5.49 0.72
N GLY A 90 -10.58 -4.29 0.17
CA GLY A 90 -11.76 -3.90 -0.60
C GLY A 90 -11.79 -2.41 -0.95
N HIS A 91 -12.85 -1.96 -1.64
CA HIS A 91 -13.12 -0.53 -1.77
C HIS A 91 -13.74 -0.07 -0.45
N GLY A 92 -13.08 0.86 0.25
CA GLY A 92 -13.62 1.47 1.47
C GLY A 92 -15.08 1.86 1.27
N SER A 93 -15.96 1.44 2.18
CA SER A 93 -17.37 1.80 2.09
C SER A 93 -17.60 3.13 2.79
N ILE A 94 -17.95 4.17 2.03
CA ILE A 94 -18.42 5.43 2.62
C ILE A 94 -19.88 5.21 3.01
N LYS A 95 -20.19 5.31 4.30
CA LYS A 95 -21.57 5.21 4.80
C LYS A 95 -22.36 6.48 4.49
N LEU A 96 -22.66 6.73 3.20
CA LEU A 96 -23.33 7.93 2.73
C LEU A 96 -24.68 8.20 3.41
N THR A 97 -25.34 7.18 3.95
CA THR A 97 -26.61 7.34 4.68
C THR A 97 -26.51 8.29 5.87
N VAL A 98 -25.33 8.50 6.46
CA VAL A 98 -25.16 9.48 7.55
C VAL A 98 -25.09 10.93 7.06
N LEU A 99 -24.85 11.17 5.77
CA LEU A 99 -24.84 12.52 5.17
C LEU A 99 -26.22 12.97 4.69
N PHE A 100 -27.11 12.02 4.36
CA PHE A 100 -28.39 12.32 3.69
C PHE A 100 -29.62 11.99 4.55
N ASN A 101 -29.43 11.65 5.82
CA ASN A 101 -30.52 11.29 6.73
C ASN A 101 -30.49 12.18 7.98
N ASP A 102 -30.35 13.48 7.77
CA ASP A 102 -30.58 14.48 8.81
C ASP A 102 -32.09 14.75 8.89
N PRO A 103 -32.78 14.33 9.97
CA PRO A 103 -34.22 14.55 10.12
C PRO A 103 -34.61 16.03 10.28
N SER A 104 -33.63 16.94 10.34
CA SER A 104 -33.84 18.38 10.38
C SER A 104 -33.68 19.09 9.03
N ASP A 105 -33.30 18.37 7.97
CA ASP A 105 -33.17 18.94 6.62
C ASP A 105 -34.57 19.16 6.01
N PRO A 106 -34.90 20.38 5.55
CA PRO A 106 -36.17 20.62 4.87
C PRO A 106 -36.14 20.02 3.46
N GLU A 107 -37.13 19.17 3.14
CA GLU A 107 -37.39 18.68 1.77
C GLU A 107 -37.71 19.82 0.77
#